data_AF-A0A7D9JCG7-F1
#
_entry.id   AF-A0A7D9JCG7-F1
#
_cell.length_a   1.000
_cell.length_b   1.000
_cell.length_c   1.000
_cell.angle_alpha   90.00
_cell.angle_beta   90.00
_cell.angle_gamma   90.00
#
_symmetry.space_group_name_H-M   'P 1'
#
loop_
_entity.id
_entity.type
_entity.pdbx_description
1 polymer ?
#
loop_
_entity_poly.entity_id
_entity_poly.type
_entity_poly.pdbx_seq_one_letter_code
_entity_poly.pdbx_strand_id
1 'polypeptide(L)'
;MYVDYLLSGGSTVEQATRRKEISREILQDATFELHKWSSNVPQLEVDEVHQVSELSDEQSYAKTQLMVKPKESRVLGLKWDKQSGTLKILFPSEEVPATKRGILSKLAKTYDPLGLVSPLTLEGKLLFRDVCDAKLPWDVEINNEQLKRWRTWEQSLPVEEGVPRSVVRYQEPIDEIVLHSFGDASTKGVGAAVYAVVKQQSGTTQQLVAAKSRLAKRNLLVLRRTIEEL
;
A
#
# COMPACT_ATOMS: atom_id res chain seq x y z
N MET A 1 4.12 -11.01 -13.18
CA MET A 1 2.69 -10.82 -13.48
C MET A 1 1.93 -11.00 -12.18
N TYR A 2 1.01 -10.10 -11.84
CA TYR A 2 0.14 -10.21 -10.68
C TYR A 2 -1.31 -10.08 -11.15
N VAL A 3 -2.04 -11.20 -11.20
CA VAL A 3 -3.39 -11.25 -11.78
C VAL A 3 -3.38 -10.63 -13.19
N ASP A 4 -4.03 -9.49 -13.36
CA ASP A 4 -4.17 -8.70 -14.59
C ASP A 4 -3.06 -7.65 -14.80
N TYR A 5 -2.14 -7.51 -13.85
CA TYR A 5 -1.04 -6.53 -13.92
C TYR A 5 0.28 -7.17 -14.37
N LEU A 6 0.81 -6.66 -15.49
CA LEU A 6 2.19 -6.90 -15.89
C LEU A 6 3.09 -5.75 -15.41
N LEU A 7 3.75 -5.95 -14.27
CA LEU A 7 4.76 -5.01 -13.77
C LEU A 7 6.13 -5.39 -14.33
N SER A 8 6.66 -4.57 -15.23
CA SER A 8 7.95 -4.77 -15.87
C SER A 8 8.66 -3.42 -16.06
N GLY A 9 9.96 -3.46 -16.35
CA GLY A 9 10.79 -2.28 -16.57
C GLY A 9 12.14 -2.64 -17.19
N GLY A 10 12.98 -1.64 -17.41
CA GLY A 10 14.35 -1.78 -17.91
C GLY A 10 15.24 -0.68 -17.34
N SER A 11 16.56 -0.88 -17.42
CA SER A 11 17.52 0.13 -16.96
C SER A 11 17.66 1.29 -17.94
N THR A 12 17.24 1.08 -19.20
CA THR A 12 17.18 2.12 -20.24
C THR A 12 15.79 2.17 -20.87
N VAL A 13 15.50 3.28 -21.57
CA VAL A 13 14.24 3.47 -22.29
C VAL A 13 14.10 2.40 -23.38
N GLU A 14 15.17 2.09 -24.11
CA GLU A 14 15.19 1.11 -25.20
C GLU A 14 14.87 -0.30 -24.69
N GLN A 15 15.46 -0.69 -23.56
CA GLN A 15 15.18 -1.99 -22.93
C GLN A 15 13.72 -2.08 -22.48
N ALA A 16 13.17 -1.00 -21.91
CA ALA A 16 11.78 -0.95 -21.49
C ALA A 16 10.82 -0.98 -22.69
N THR A 17 11.12 -0.24 -23.77
CA THR A 17 10.37 -0.28 -25.04
C THR A 17 10.35 -1.68 -25.62
N ARG A 18 11.52 -2.33 -25.70
CA ARG A 18 11.61 -3.68 -26.26
C ARG A 18 10.78 -4.68 -25.45
N ARG A 19 10.81 -4.57 -24.12
CA ARG A 19 9.97 -5.39 -23.22
C ARG A 19 8.49 -5.11 -23.42
N LYS A 20 8.09 -3.85 -23.65
CA LYS A 20 6.72 -3.45 -23.95
C LYS A 20 6.22 -4.14 -25.23
N GLU A 21 7.00 -4.06 -26.31
CA GLU A 21 6.69 -4.70 -27.60
C GLU A 21 6.55 -6.22 -27.47
N ILE A 22 7.56 -6.89 -26.91
CA ILE A 22 7.56 -8.35 -26.73
C ILE A 22 6.36 -8.79 -25.88
N SER A 23 6.04 -8.05 -24.81
CA SER A 23 4.90 -8.40 -23.96
C SER A 23 3.58 -8.29 -24.70
N ARG A 24 3.45 -7.30 -25.60
CA ARG A 24 2.26 -7.12 -26.44
C ARG A 24 2.12 -8.26 -27.44
N GLU A 25 3.19 -8.62 -28.14
CA GLU A 25 3.22 -9.72 -29.10
C GLU A 25 2.80 -11.05 -28.44
N ILE A 26 3.45 -11.42 -27.33
CA ILE A 26 3.17 -12.67 -26.61
C ILE A 26 1.72 -12.74 -26.13
N LEU A 27 1.18 -11.64 -25.58
CA LEU A 27 -0.18 -11.64 -25.07
C LEU A 27 -1.21 -11.65 -26.21
N GLN A 28 -0.92 -10.94 -27.31
CA GLN A 28 -1.77 -10.96 -28.51
C GLN A 28 -1.84 -12.36 -29.13
N ASP A 29 -0.71 -13.07 -29.22
CA ASP A 29 -0.67 -14.46 -29.68
C ASP A 29 -1.50 -15.40 -28.78
N ALA A 30 -1.53 -15.10 -27.48
CA ALA A 30 -2.36 -15.80 -26.50
C ALA A 30 -3.81 -15.27 -26.43
N THR A 31 -4.23 -14.43 -27.38
CA THR A 31 -5.58 -13.82 -27.48
C THR A 31 -5.95 -12.88 -26.30
N PHE A 32 -4.95 -12.36 -25.60
CA PHE A 32 -5.11 -11.34 -24.55
C PHE A 32 -4.70 -9.95 -25.06
N GLU A 33 -5.60 -8.99 -24.97
CA GLU A 33 -5.32 -7.60 -25.32
C GLU A 33 -4.83 -6.80 -24.10
N LEU A 34 -3.73 -6.04 -24.28
CA LEU A 34 -3.18 -5.16 -23.24
C LEU A 34 -3.77 -3.76 -23.36
N HIS A 35 -4.77 -3.46 -22.52
CA HIS A 35 -5.57 -2.24 -22.66
C HIS A 35 -5.03 -0.98 -21.94
N LYS A 36 -3.98 -1.08 -21.12
CA LYS A 36 -3.49 0.07 -20.34
C LYS A 36 -2.00 -0.01 -20.05
N TRP A 37 -1.24 0.94 -20.58
CA TRP A 37 0.15 1.15 -20.21
C TRP A 37 0.35 2.40 -19.36
N SER A 38 1.31 2.35 -18.45
CA SER A 38 1.66 3.48 -17.60
C SER A 38 3.14 3.40 -17.27
N SER A 39 3.85 4.53 -17.36
CA SER A 39 5.30 4.60 -17.21
C SER A 39 5.72 5.88 -16.49
N ASN A 40 6.78 5.79 -15.68
CA ASN A 40 7.46 6.99 -15.17
C ASN A 40 8.29 7.73 -16.24
N VAL A 41 8.43 7.15 -17.43
CA VAL A 41 9.12 7.73 -18.59
C VAL A 41 8.06 8.15 -19.62
N PRO A 42 7.81 9.46 -19.82
CA PRO A 42 6.76 9.94 -20.72
C PRO A 42 6.86 9.42 -22.15
N GLN A 43 8.08 9.23 -22.67
CA GLN A 43 8.32 8.70 -24.02
C GLN A 43 7.68 7.32 -24.24
N LEU A 44 7.54 6.51 -23.17
CA LEU A 44 6.94 5.18 -23.25
C LEU A 44 5.40 5.18 -23.28
N GLU A 45 4.77 6.33 -23.02
CA GLU A 45 3.30 6.49 -22.99
C GLU A 45 2.73 7.08 -24.30
N VAL A 46 3.58 7.63 -25.17
CA VAL A 46 3.15 8.43 -26.34
C VAL A 46 2.39 7.60 -27.39
N ASP A 47 2.65 6.28 -27.47
CA ASP A 47 2.05 5.41 -28.49
C ASP A 47 0.52 5.22 -28.34
N GLU A 48 -0.08 5.55 -27.19
CA GLU A 48 -1.46 5.15 -26.86
C GLU A 48 -2.51 6.25 -26.92
N VAL A 49 -2.09 7.53 -27.02
CA VAL A 49 -3.02 8.66 -27.17
C VAL A 49 -3.81 8.58 -28.47
N HIS A 50 -3.38 7.76 -29.44
CA HIS A 50 -4.02 7.62 -30.75
C HIS A 50 -4.86 6.35 -30.95
N GLN A 51 -4.92 5.41 -30.00
CA GLN A 51 -5.66 4.14 -30.21
C GLN A 51 -6.75 3.84 -29.17
N VAL A 52 -6.70 4.43 -27.97
CA VAL A 52 -7.76 4.27 -26.98
C VAL A 52 -8.73 5.44 -27.11
N SER A 53 -9.59 5.35 -28.12
CA SER A 53 -10.78 6.19 -28.25
C SER A 53 -11.62 6.15 -26.96
N GLU A 54 -12.42 7.20 -26.80
CA GLU A 54 -13.22 7.69 -25.67
C GLU A 54 -14.26 6.70 -25.07
N LEU A 55 -14.08 5.38 -25.18
CA LEU A 55 -15.07 4.36 -24.86
C LEU A 55 -14.85 3.62 -23.51
N SER A 56 -13.81 3.94 -22.73
CA SER A 56 -13.48 3.21 -21.47
C SER A 56 -13.58 4.03 -20.17
N ASP A 57 -14.19 5.21 -20.24
CA ASP A 57 -14.44 6.08 -19.08
C ASP A 57 -15.68 5.67 -18.26
N GLU A 58 -16.21 4.46 -18.44
CA GLU A 58 -17.04 3.86 -17.40
C GLU A 58 -16.19 3.66 -16.15
N GLN A 59 -16.50 4.42 -15.10
CA GLN A 59 -15.93 4.22 -13.77
C GLN A 59 -16.37 2.84 -13.28
N SER A 60 -15.53 1.84 -13.49
CA SER A 60 -15.69 0.53 -12.84
C SER A 60 -15.97 0.73 -11.35
N TYR A 61 -16.82 -0.13 -10.77
CA TYR A 61 -17.18 -0.08 -9.34
C TYR A 61 -15.96 0.01 -8.42
N ALA A 62 -14.85 -0.65 -8.79
CA ALA A 62 -13.57 -0.55 -8.08
C ALA A 62 -12.98 0.88 -8.12
N LYS A 63 -13.10 1.59 -9.25
CA LYS A 63 -12.65 2.98 -9.38
C LYS A 63 -13.44 3.92 -8.47
N THR A 64 -14.74 3.68 -8.30
CA THR A 64 -15.59 4.47 -7.39
C THR A 64 -15.21 4.24 -5.93
N GLN A 65 -15.04 2.98 -5.51
CA GLN A 65 -14.63 2.67 -4.13
C GLN A 65 -13.24 3.19 -3.77
N LEU A 66 -12.33 3.22 -4.75
CA LEU A 66 -10.96 3.69 -4.57
C LEU A 66 -10.80 5.21 -4.76
N MET A 67 -11.89 5.95 -4.98
CA MET A 67 -11.90 7.41 -5.21
C MET A 67 -10.97 7.85 -6.36
N VAL A 68 -10.98 7.13 -7.48
CA VAL A 68 -10.10 7.40 -8.63
C VAL A 68 -10.56 8.63 -9.40
N LYS A 69 -9.69 9.64 -9.54
CA LYS A 69 -9.96 10.78 -10.44
C LYS A 69 -9.61 10.43 -11.89
N PRO A 70 -10.29 11.00 -12.91
CA PRO A 70 -9.90 10.84 -14.31
C PRO A 70 -8.43 11.24 -14.49
N LYS A 71 -7.66 10.44 -15.26
CA LYS A 71 -6.20 10.55 -15.49
C LYS A 71 -5.28 10.18 -14.32
N GLU A 72 -5.80 9.67 -13.19
CA GLU A 72 -4.96 9.17 -12.11
C GLU A 72 -4.37 7.78 -12.43
N SER A 73 -3.05 7.65 -12.31
CA SER A 73 -2.35 6.37 -12.50
C SER A 73 -2.38 5.55 -11.21
N ARG A 74 -2.59 4.24 -11.34
CA ARG A 74 -2.63 3.31 -10.20
C ARG A 74 -1.84 2.05 -10.45
N VAL A 75 -1.27 1.52 -9.39
CA VAL A 75 -0.57 0.22 -9.37
C VAL A 75 -1.14 -0.56 -8.20
N LEU A 76 -1.72 -1.74 -8.49
CA LEU A 76 -2.32 -2.62 -7.47
C LEU A 76 -3.38 -1.94 -6.58
N GLY A 77 -4.10 -0.94 -7.12
CA GLY A 77 -5.12 -0.16 -6.41
C GLY A 77 -4.59 1.09 -5.67
N LEU A 78 -3.27 1.20 -5.47
CA LEU A 78 -2.63 2.39 -4.90
C LEU A 78 -2.45 3.48 -5.96
N LYS A 79 -2.59 4.74 -5.54
CA LYS A 79 -2.25 5.88 -6.40
C LYS A 79 -0.75 5.88 -6.68
N TRP A 80 -0.38 6.09 -7.93
CA TRP A 80 1.01 6.14 -8.37
C TRP A 80 1.33 7.49 -8.98
N ASP A 81 2.24 8.23 -8.33
CA ASP A 81 2.89 9.38 -8.94
C ASP A 81 4.02 8.89 -9.85
N LYS A 82 3.78 9.00 -11.15
CA LYS A 82 4.70 8.55 -12.20
C LYS A 82 5.99 9.38 -12.19
N GLN A 83 5.90 10.68 -11.96
CA GLN A 83 7.05 11.59 -12.04
C GLN A 83 8.03 11.33 -10.88
N SER A 84 7.51 11.19 -9.66
CA SER A 84 8.35 10.92 -8.49
C SER A 84 8.61 9.42 -8.25
N GLY A 85 7.96 8.53 -9.00
CA GLY A 85 8.08 7.08 -8.81
C GLY A 85 7.50 6.59 -7.47
N THR A 86 6.56 7.32 -6.89
CA THR A 86 6.07 7.11 -5.51
C THR A 86 4.65 6.56 -5.50
N LEU A 87 4.41 5.50 -4.72
CA LEU A 87 3.07 5.02 -4.39
C LEU A 87 2.51 5.85 -3.23
N LYS A 88 1.21 6.15 -3.28
CA LYS A 88 0.51 6.95 -2.27
C LYS A 88 -0.54 6.10 -1.57
N ILE A 89 -0.45 6.05 -0.24
CA ILE A 89 -1.46 5.47 0.64
C ILE A 89 -2.28 6.61 1.20
N LEU A 90 -3.59 6.57 1.02
CA LEU A 90 -4.50 7.65 1.43
C LEU A 90 -5.18 7.29 2.74
N PHE A 91 -5.29 8.28 3.64
CA PHE A 91 -6.12 8.18 4.81
C PHE A 91 -7.47 8.87 4.57
N PRO A 92 -8.59 8.22 4.90
CA PRO A 92 -9.91 8.81 4.68
C PRO A 92 -10.09 10.06 5.55
N SER A 93 -10.43 11.19 4.92
CA SER A 93 -10.69 12.46 5.61
C SER A 93 -12.15 12.67 6.01
N GLU A 94 -13.07 11.88 5.43
CA GLU A 94 -14.51 11.95 5.69
C GLU A 94 -14.83 11.83 7.20
N GLU A 95 -15.72 12.70 7.69
CA GLU A 95 -16.27 12.52 9.02
C GLU A 95 -17.23 11.34 9.02
N VAL A 96 -17.08 10.48 10.03
CA VAL A 96 -17.96 9.32 10.24
C VAL A 96 -18.63 9.47 11.60
N PRO A 97 -19.86 8.94 11.77
CA PRO A 97 -20.47 8.85 13.10
C PRO A 97 -19.50 8.15 14.07
N ALA A 98 -19.40 8.67 15.29
CA ALA A 98 -18.56 8.10 16.34
C ALA A 98 -19.20 6.84 16.95
N THR A 99 -19.52 5.88 16.09
CA THR A 99 -20.11 4.59 16.40
C THR A 99 -19.14 3.49 16.01
N LYS A 100 -19.37 2.27 16.51
CA LYS A 100 -18.58 1.09 16.12
C LYS A 100 -18.54 0.92 14.60
N ARG A 101 -19.68 1.12 13.93
CA ARG A 101 -19.78 1.02 12.47
C ARG A 101 -18.96 2.10 11.76
N GLY A 102 -19.06 3.36 12.20
CA GLY A 102 -18.31 4.46 11.60
C GLY A 102 -16.80 4.29 11.72
N ILE A 103 -16.33 3.93 12.92
CA ILE A 103 -14.91 3.64 13.18
C ILE A 103 -14.39 2.52 12.27
N LEU A 104 -15.09 1.38 12.22
CA LEU A 104 -14.68 0.25 11.38
C LEU A 104 -14.65 0.63 9.90
N SER A 105 -15.69 1.32 9.43
CA SER A 105 -15.78 1.80 8.04
C SER A 105 -14.56 2.63 7.67
N LYS A 106 -14.18 3.58 8.54
CA LYS A 106 -13.03 4.45 8.30
C LYS A 106 -11.71 3.67 8.31
N LEU A 107 -11.51 2.77 9.28
CA LEU A 107 -10.31 1.91 9.33
C LEU A 107 -10.19 1.00 8.09
N ALA A 108 -11.30 0.47 7.59
CA ALA A 108 -11.32 -0.42 6.44
C ALA A 108 -11.07 0.30 5.11
N LYS A 109 -11.32 1.61 5.04
CA LYS A 109 -11.10 2.44 3.83
C LYS A 109 -9.63 2.72 3.53
N THR A 110 -8.73 2.61 4.53
CA THR A 110 -7.29 2.71 4.29
C THR A 110 -6.80 1.43 3.61
N TYR A 111 -6.63 1.50 2.29
CA TYR A 111 -6.11 0.40 1.50
C TYR A 111 -4.57 0.38 1.53
N ASP A 112 -4.01 -0.62 2.24
CA ASP A 112 -2.57 -0.80 2.43
C ASP A 112 -2.20 -2.29 2.27
N PRO A 113 -2.06 -2.78 1.03
CA PRO A 113 -1.86 -4.21 0.76
C PRO A 113 -0.52 -4.74 1.28
N LEU A 114 0.48 -3.88 1.42
CA LEU A 114 1.82 -4.21 1.91
C LEU A 114 2.01 -3.91 3.40
N GLY A 115 1.00 -3.34 4.06
CA GLY A 115 1.03 -2.99 5.48
C GLY A 115 2.08 -1.92 5.84
N LEU A 116 2.46 -1.07 4.88
CA LEU A 116 3.50 -0.04 5.03
C LEU A 116 3.13 1.03 6.06
N VAL A 117 1.83 1.30 6.24
CA VAL A 117 1.30 2.19 7.29
C VAL A 117 0.64 1.41 8.43
N SER A 118 0.93 0.11 8.54
CA SER A 118 0.39 -0.74 9.59
C SER A 118 0.66 -0.27 11.03
N PRO A 119 1.74 0.48 11.35
CA PRO A 119 1.89 1.10 12.67
C PRO A 119 0.82 2.17 12.94
N LEU A 120 0.54 3.05 11.98
CA LEU A 120 -0.45 4.11 12.10
C LEU A 120 -1.87 3.56 12.27
N THR A 121 -2.20 2.50 11.52
CA THR A 121 -3.51 1.84 11.61
C THR A 121 -3.66 0.94 12.84
N LEU A 122 -2.56 0.53 13.49
CA LEU A 122 -2.62 -0.32 14.68
C LEU A 122 -3.30 0.38 15.85
N GLU A 123 -3.02 1.66 16.07
CA GLU A 123 -3.65 2.44 17.12
C GLU A 123 -5.17 2.55 16.93
N GLY A 124 -5.61 2.85 15.71
CA GLY A 124 -7.03 2.84 15.36
C GLY A 124 -7.69 1.47 15.58
N LYS A 125 -7.00 0.37 15.23
CA LYS A 125 -7.47 -1.00 15.50
C LYS A 125 -7.57 -1.31 17.01
N LEU A 126 -6.63 -0.79 17.81
CA LEU A 126 -6.68 -0.91 19.28
C LEU A 126 -7.90 -0.19 19.84
N LEU A 127 -8.16 1.04 19.38
CA LEU A 127 -9.34 1.82 19.75
C LEU A 127 -10.63 1.10 19.36
N PHE A 128 -10.71 0.59 18.14
CA PHE A 128 -11.87 -0.17 17.69
C PHE A 128 -12.13 -1.42 18.53
N ARG A 129 -11.07 -2.12 18.95
CA ARG A 129 -11.19 -3.23 19.89
C ARG A 129 -11.75 -2.77 21.22
N ASP A 130 -11.21 -1.69 21.79
CA ASP A 130 -11.71 -1.13 23.07
C ASP A 130 -13.21 -0.75 22.99
N VAL A 131 -13.65 -0.19 21.85
CA VAL A 131 -15.06 0.11 21.57
C VAL A 131 -15.90 -1.17 21.46
N CYS A 132 -15.40 -2.20 20.79
CA CYS A 132 -16.07 -3.49 20.71
C CYS A 132 -16.31 -4.11 22.09
N ASP A 133 -15.33 -3.96 22.98
CA ASP A 133 -15.34 -4.49 24.34
C ASP A 133 -16.33 -3.80 25.29
N ALA A 134 -16.79 -2.59 24.95
CA ALA A 134 -17.89 -1.94 25.64
C ALA A 134 -19.25 -2.66 25.41
N LYS A 135 -19.30 -3.64 24.49
CA LYS A 135 -20.49 -4.45 24.16
C LYS A 135 -21.73 -3.62 23.77
N LEU A 136 -21.51 -2.39 23.27
CA LEU A 136 -22.57 -1.54 22.73
C LEU A 136 -23.03 -2.05 21.35
N PRO A 137 -24.29 -1.79 20.96
CA PRO A 137 -24.76 -1.98 19.59
C PRO A 137 -23.94 -1.19 18.55
N TRP A 138 -24.05 -1.57 17.26
CA TRP A 138 -23.20 -1.04 16.19
C TRP A 138 -23.34 0.47 15.95
N ASP A 139 -24.53 1.00 16.13
CA ASP A 139 -24.93 2.36 15.75
C ASP A 139 -25.15 3.27 16.97
N VAL A 140 -24.67 2.85 18.14
CA VAL A 140 -24.67 3.64 19.37
C VAL A 140 -23.36 4.42 19.47
N GLU A 141 -23.46 5.68 19.91
CA GLU A 141 -22.30 6.53 20.14
C GLU A 141 -21.38 5.97 21.23
N ILE A 142 -20.08 6.08 20.99
CA ILE A 142 -19.04 5.70 21.96
C ILE A 142 -18.98 6.70 23.13
N ASN A 143 -18.40 6.28 24.25
CA ASN A 143 -18.29 7.17 25.41
C ASN A 143 -17.29 8.33 25.17
N ASN A 144 -17.34 9.36 26.02
CA ASN A 144 -16.51 10.56 25.88
C ASN A 144 -15.00 10.28 25.87
N GLU A 145 -14.53 9.28 26.63
CA GLU A 145 -13.11 8.90 26.66
C GLU A 145 -12.67 8.28 25.33
N GLN A 146 -13.47 7.35 24.80
CA GLN A 146 -13.26 6.70 23.51
C GLN A 146 -13.32 7.72 22.38
N LEU A 147 -14.29 8.65 22.42
CA LEU A 147 -14.43 9.71 21.44
C LEU A 147 -13.20 10.62 21.41
N LYS A 148 -12.70 11.02 22.58
CA LYS A 148 -11.48 11.84 22.68
C LYS A 148 -10.29 11.12 22.06
N ARG A 149 -10.06 9.86 22.42
CA ARG A 149 -8.95 9.06 21.87
C ARG A 149 -9.08 8.86 20.35
N TRP A 150 -10.31 8.62 19.87
CA TRP A 150 -10.60 8.50 18.44
C TRP A 150 -10.25 9.78 17.68
N ARG A 151 -10.74 10.94 18.13
CA ARG A 151 -10.45 12.23 17.48
C ARG A 151 -8.96 12.57 17.52
N THR A 152 -8.26 12.29 18.63
CA THR A 152 -6.81 12.48 18.71
C THR A 152 -6.06 11.62 17.70
N TRP A 153 -6.43 10.35 17.57
CA TRP A 153 -5.83 9.47 16.57
C TRP A 153 -6.12 9.94 15.14
N GLU A 154 -7.37 10.29 14.82
CA GLU A 154 -7.74 10.81 13.49
C GLU A 154 -6.94 12.07 13.13
N GLN A 155 -6.76 12.99 14.08
CA GLN A 155 -5.99 14.23 13.87
C GLN A 155 -4.48 13.98 13.73
N SER A 156 -3.97 12.85 14.24
CA SER A 156 -2.57 12.47 14.09
C SER A 156 -2.25 11.88 12.73
N LEU A 157 -3.26 11.44 11.98
CA LEU A 157 -3.05 10.81 10.69
C LEU A 157 -2.66 11.86 9.63
N PRO A 158 -1.66 11.55 8.80
CA PRO A 158 -1.38 12.35 7.62
C PRO A 158 -2.52 12.20 6.61
N VAL A 159 -2.61 13.14 5.66
CA VAL A 159 -3.58 13.03 4.55
C VAL A 159 -3.19 11.87 3.62
N GLU A 160 -1.91 11.76 3.30
CA GLU A 160 -1.34 10.69 2.48
C GLU A 160 0.08 10.35 2.95
N GLU A 161 0.48 9.11 2.73
CA GLU A 161 1.85 8.62 2.93
C GLU A 161 2.44 8.17 1.60
N GLY A 162 3.64 8.67 1.31
CA GLY A 162 4.37 8.38 0.08
C GLY A 162 5.45 7.34 0.28
N VAL A 163 5.42 6.27 -0.50
CA VAL A 163 6.44 5.21 -0.46
C VAL A 163 7.06 5.03 -1.85
N PRO A 164 8.39 5.10 -2.00
CA PRO A 164 9.03 4.83 -3.29
C PRO A 164 8.61 3.46 -3.83
N ARG A 165 8.20 3.39 -5.09
CA ARG A 165 7.76 2.12 -5.70
C ARG A 165 8.93 1.16 -5.92
N SER A 166 10.10 1.71 -6.24
CA SER A 166 11.32 0.95 -6.48
C SER A 166 12.20 0.95 -5.23
N VAL A 167 12.67 -0.23 -4.84
CA VAL A 167 13.70 -0.40 -3.80
C VAL A 167 15.11 -0.17 -4.34
N VAL A 168 15.24 -0.14 -5.67
CA VAL A 168 16.48 0.10 -6.40
C VAL A 168 16.56 1.59 -6.71
N ARG A 169 17.65 2.25 -6.29
CA ARG A 169 17.82 3.69 -6.40
C ARG A 169 18.55 4.11 -7.68
N TYR A 170 19.55 3.33 -8.08
CA TYR A 170 20.42 3.66 -9.21
C TYR A 170 20.04 2.83 -10.43
N GLN A 171 20.08 3.42 -11.63
CA GLN A 171 19.81 2.73 -12.89
C GLN A 171 21.05 1.97 -13.39
N GLU A 172 21.52 1.03 -12.58
CA GLU A 172 22.72 0.23 -12.81
C GLU A 172 22.48 -1.22 -12.33
N PRO A 173 23.35 -2.19 -12.68
CA PRO A 173 23.22 -3.55 -12.20
C PRO A 173 23.13 -3.63 -10.67
N ILE A 174 22.39 -4.63 -10.20
CA ILE A 174 22.24 -4.89 -8.78
C ILE A 174 23.28 -5.95 -8.40
N ASP A 175 24.13 -5.62 -7.43
CA ASP A 175 25.16 -6.54 -6.94
C ASP A 175 24.54 -7.55 -5.96
N GLU A 176 23.68 -7.07 -5.07
CA GLU A 176 23.06 -7.89 -4.03
C GLU A 176 21.73 -7.29 -3.56
N ILE A 177 20.76 -8.16 -3.24
CA ILE A 177 19.55 -7.80 -2.50
C ILE A 177 19.46 -8.70 -1.26
N VAL A 178 19.47 -8.09 -0.08
CA VAL A 178 19.26 -8.79 1.20
C VAL A 178 17.96 -8.30 1.82
N LEU A 179 17.12 -9.24 2.26
CA LEU A 179 15.91 -8.93 3.01
C LEU A 179 16.17 -9.10 4.51
N HIS A 180 16.04 -8.01 5.26
CA HIS A 180 16.09 -8.02 6.72
C HIS A 180 14.67 -8.00 7.27
N SER A 181 14.33 -9.01 8.07
CA SER A 181 13.04 -9.07 8.76
C SER A 181 13.22 -8.77 10.24
N PHE A 182 12.37 -7.89 10.75
CA PHE A 182 12.29 -7.50 12.14
C PHE A 182 10.91 -7.86 12.66
N GLY A 183 10.83 -8.30 13.91
CA GLY A 183 9.57 -8.58 14.59
C GLY A 183 9.63 -8.06 16.02
N ASP A 184 8.53 -7.46 16.46
CA ASP A 184 8.36 -7.05 17.85
C ASP A 184 6.98 -7.47 18.37
N ALA A 185 6.90 -7.74 19.66
CA ALA A 185 5.70 -8.20 20.34
C ALA A 185 5.50 -7.44 21.65
N SER A 186 4.33 -6.84 21.79
CA SER A 186 3.87 -6.18 23.00
C SER A 186 2.55 -6.76 23.48
N THR A 187 2.13 -6.38 24.68
CA THR A 187 0.80 -6.72 25.21
C THR A 187 -0.34 -6.15 24.35
N LYS A 188 -0.06 -5.13 23.52
CA LYS A 188 -1.06 -4.50 22.64
C LYS A 188 -1.15 -5.20 21.29
N GLY A 189 -0.01 -5.62 20.74
CA GLY A 189 0.08 -6.19 19.39
C GLY A 189 1.44 -6.74 19.04
N VAL A 190 1.46 -7.48 17.94
CA VAL A 190 2.68 -7.95 17.28
C VAL A 190 2.85 -7.21 15.96
N GLY A 191 4.08 -6.83 15.65
CA GLY A 191 4.47 -6.18 14.40
C GLY A 191 5.60 -6.95 13.75
N ALA A 192 5.59 -7.00 12.42
CA ALA A 192 6.73 -7.45 11.63
C ALA A 192 6.98 -6.45 10.50
N ALA A 193 8.25 -6.21 10.18
CA ALA A 193 8.67 -5.32 9.11
C ALA A 193 9.79 -5.98 8.31
N VAL A 194 9.74 -5.87 6.99
CA VAL A 194 10.74 -6.38 6.07
C VAL A 194 11.36 -5.19 5.33
N TYR A 195 12.68 -5.06 5.43
CA TYR A 195 13.47 -4.08 4.72
C TYR A 195 14.27 -4.77 3.63
N ALA A 196 14.30 -4.18 2.44
CA ALA A 196 15.26 -4.56 1.40
C ALA A 196 16.51 -3.68 1.53
N VAL A 197 17.67 -4.32 1.52
CA VAL A 197 18.98 -3.70 1.42
C VAL A 197 19.54 -4.05 0.06
N VAL A 198 19.62 -3.07 -0.81
CA VAL A 198 20.07 -3.21 -2.20
C VAL A 198 21.46 -2.61 -2.31
N LYS A 199 22.45 -3.43 -2.69
CA LYS A 199 23.80 -2.98 -3.00
C LYS A 199 23.97 -2.81 -4.51
N GLN A 200 24.51 -1.67 -4.88
CA GLN A 200 24.88 -1.32 -6.25
C GLN A 200 26.22 -0.60 -6.21
N GLN A 201 26.90 -0.49 -7.36
CA GLN A 201 28.20 0.16 -7.49
C GLN A 201 28.22 1.58 -6.91
N SER A 202 27.16 2.35 -7.13
CA SER A 202 27.01 3.74 -6.69
C SER A 202 26.59 3.87 -5.22
N GLY A 203 26.18 2.79 -4.56
CA GLY A 203 25.86 2.80 -3.13
C GLY A 203 24.88 1.73 -2.67
N THR A 204 24.57 1.78 -1.37
CA THR A 204 23.58 0.89 -0.73
C THR A 204 22.30 1.64 -0.40
N THR A 205 21.14 1.08 -0.73
CA THR A 205 19.81 1.62 -0.40
C THR A 205 19.11 0.69 0.58
N GLN A 206 18.46 1.24 1.61
CA GLN A 206 17.60 0.49 2.53
C GLN A 206 16.17 1.03 2.47
N GLN A 207 15.18 0.15 2.31
CA GLN A 207 13.78 0.57 2.24
C GLN A 207 12.84 -0.47 2.83
N LEU A 208 11.80 -0.02 3.55
CA LEU A 208 10.69 -0.86 3.98
C LEU A 208 9.89 -1.34 2.75
N VAL A 209 9.75 -2.66 2.59
CA VAL A 209 9.01 -3.27 1.45
C VAL A 209 7.66 -3.84 1.84
N ALA A 210 7.55 -4.29 3.09
CA ALA A 210 6.31 -4.79 3.64
C ALA A 210 6.37 -4.70 5.17
N ALA A 211 5.22 -4.45 5.78
CA ALA A 211 5.05 -4.61 7.21
C ALA A 211 3.69 -5.24 7.51
N LYS A 212 3.52 -5.75 8.72
CA LYS A 212 2.25 -6.29 9.17
C LYS A 212 2.13 -6.14 10.66
N SER A 213 1.03 -5.52 11.09
CA SER A 213 0.66 -5.47 12.50
C SER A 213 -0.59 -6.31 12.75
N ARG A 214 -0.63 -6.99 13.90
CA ARG A 214 -1.81 -7.69 14.41
C ARG A 214 -2.03 -7.32 15.86
N LEU A 215 -3.29 -7.14 16.24
CA LEU A 215 -3.66 -6.98 17.63
C LEU A 215 -3.29 -8.25 18.42
N ALA A 216 -2.77 -8.07 19.62
CA ALA A 216 -2.52 -9.18 20.52
C ALA A 216 -3.87 -9.79 20.91
N LYS A 217 -3.91 -11.13 20.98
CA LYS A 217 -5.07 -11.82 21.54
C LYS A 217 -5.19 -11.48 23.03
N ARG A 218 -6.41 -11.28 23.51
CA ARG A 218 -6.66 -11.09 24.95
C ARG A 218 -6.34 -12.39 25.69
N ASN A 219 -5.83 -12.27 26.91
CA ASN A 219 -5.51 -13.36 27.85
C ASN A 219 -4.37 -14.31 27.41
N LEU A 220 -3.54 -13.89 26.46
CA LEU A 220 -2.27 -14.57 26.17
C LEU A 220 -1.12 -13.73 26.76
N LEU A 221 -0.35 -14.35 27.64
CA LEU A 221 0.93 -13.78 28.08
C LEU A 221 1.86 -13.74 26.86
N VAL A 222 2.42 -12.57 26.55
CA VAL A 222 3.52 -12.47 25.60
C VAL A 222 4.71 -13.14 26.26
N LEU A 223 4.97 -14.39 25.88
CA LEU A 223 6.12 -15.14 26.38
C LEU A 223 7.38 -14.50 25.81
N ARG A 224 8.00 -13.58 26.56
CA ARG A 224 9.40 -13.23 26.33
C ARG A 224 10.21 -14.47 26.68
N ARG A 225 10.70 -15.21 25.68
CA ARG A 225 11.85 -16.07 25.90
C ARG A 225 13.01 -15.12 26.20
N THR A 226 13.32 -14.91 27.46
CA THR A 226 14.66 -14.54 27.87
C THR A 226 15.57 -15.63 27.33
N ILE A 227 16.36 -15.32 26.30
CA ILE A 227 17.55 -16.11 26.02
C ILE A 227 18.51 -15.72 27.13
N GLU A 228 18.43 -16.41 28.27
CA GLU A 228 19.56 -16.50 29.17
C GLU A 228 20.51 -17.49 28.51
N GLU A 229 21.57 -16.95 27.89
CA GLU A 229 22.74 -17.73 27.50
C GLU A 229 23.36 -18.35 28.75
N LEU A 230 23.47 -19.68 28.76
CA LEU A 230 24.70 -20.43 29.06
C LEU A 230 24.67 -21.75 28.27
#